data_AF-A0AAW3UR32-F1
#
_entry.id   AF-A0AAW3UR32-F1
#
_cell.length_a   1.000
_cell.length_b   1.000
_cell.length_c   1.000
_cell.angle_alpha   90.00
_cell.angle_beta   90.00
_cell.angle_gamma   90.00
#
_symmetry.space_group_name_H-M   'P 1'
#
loop_
_entity.id
_entity.type
_entity.pdbx_description
1 polymer ?
#
loop_
_entity_poly.entity_id
_entity_poly.type
_entity_poly.pdbx_seq_one_letter_code
_entity_poly.pdbx_strand_id
1 'polypeptide(L)' 'MLDRLRHQAFHDALTGLPNRRSFLERLDEACAAGGEGVAAIMFIDLDGFKAVNDTYGHQCGDEVLVETARRISR' A
#
# COMPACT_ATOMS: atom_id res chain seq x y z
N MET A 1 9.83 -6.64 -20.37
CA MET A 1 10.55 -5.42 -19.89
C MET A 1 9.58 -4.28 -19.61
N LEU A 2 8.66 -3.98 -20.54
CA LEU A 2 7.61 -2.97 -20.33
C LEU A 2 6.67 -3.29 -19.16
N ASP A 3 6.24 -4.55 -19.00
CA ASP A 3 5.35 -4.93 -17.89
C ASP A 3 5.98 -4.76 -16.51
N ARG A 4 7.29 -4.99 -16.39
CA ARG A 4 8.03 -4.82 -15.13
C ARG A 4 8.19 -3.33 -14.78
N LEU A 5 8.46 -2.48 -15.77
CA LEU A 5 8.50 -1.02 -15.60
C LEU A 5 7.13 -0.44 -15.24
N ARG A 6 6.07 -0.96 -15.87
CA ARG A 6 4.69 -0.57 -15.56
C ARG A 6 4.30 -1.02 -14.15
N HIS A 7 4.62 -2.26 -13.77
CA HIS A 7 4.36 -2.74 -12.42
C HIS A 7 5.09 -1.90 -11.37
N GLN A 8 6.37 -1.55 -11.59
CA GLN A 8 7.13 -0.68 -10.69
C GLN A 8 6.59 0.76 -10.61
N ALA A 9 5.96 1.26 -11.67
CA ALA A 9 5.34 2.60 -11.66
C ALA A 9 4.09 2.67 -10.75
N PHE A 10 3.39 1.54 -10.57
CA PHE A 10 2.08 1.48 -9.92
C PHE A 10 2.03 0.62 -8.65
N HIS A 11 3.07 -0.15 -8.35
CA HIS A 11 3.14 -1.01 -7.16
C HIS A 11 4.35 -0.68 -6.29
N ASP A 12 4.18 -0.90 -4.99
CA ASP A 12 5.26 -0.87 -4.01
C ASP A 12 6.11 -2.13 -4.15
N ALA A 13 7.44 -1.97 -4.17
CA ALA A 13 8.36 -3.05 -4.49
C ALA A 13 8.52 -4.08 -3.37
N LEU A 14 8.27 -3.68 -2.12
CA LEU A 14 8.39 -4.57 -0.96
C LEU A 14 7.10 -5.38 -0.77
N THR A 15 5.96 -4.70 -0.75
CA THR A 15 4.67 -5.28 -0.38
C THR A 15 3.84 -5.79 -1.56
N GLY A 16 4.13 -5.32 -2.78
CA GLY A 16 3.35 -5.60 -3.98
C GLY A 16 2.00 -4.87 -4.06
N LEU A 17 1.63 -4.10 -3.04
CA LEU A 17 0.40 -3.30 -3.03
C LEU A 17 0.45 -2.17 -4.06
N PRO A 18 -0.70 -1.63 -4.49
CA PRO A 18 -0.72 -0.36 -5.22
C PRO A 18 0.01 0.72 -4.43
N ASN A 19 0.95 1.41 -5.07
CA ASN A 19 1.71 2.47 -4.42
C ASN A 19 0.87 3.76 -4.27
N ARG A 20 1.45 4.78 -3.65
CA ARG A 20 0.80 6.07 -3.42
C ARG A 20 0.28 6.73 -4.71
N ARG A 21 0.98 6.55 -5.84
CA ARG A 21 0.55 7.10 -7.13
C ARG A 21 -0.75 6.44 -7.58
N SER A 22 -0.80 5.11 -7.58
CA SER A 22 -2.00 4.34 -7.91
C SER A 22 -3.18 4.68 -7.01
N PHE A 23 -2.93 4.92 -5.72
CA PHE A 23 -3.96 5.37 -4.78
C PHE A 23 -4.54 6.72 -5.20
N LEU A 24 -3.70 7.71 -5.52
CA LEU A 24 -4.14 9.04 -5.91
C LEU A 24 -4.92 9.03 -7.23
N GLU A 25 -4.44 8.27 -8.23
CA GLU A 25 -5.16 8.14 -9.51
C GLU A 25 -6.58 7.55 -9.30
N ARG A 26 -6.71 6.52 -8.46
CA ARG A 26 -8.02 5.93 -8.12
C ARG A 26 -8.91 6.87 -7.29
N LEU A 27 -8.30 7.70 -6.44
CA LEU A 27 -9.03 8.67 -5.64
C LEU A 27 -9.60 9.77 -6.54
N ASP A 28 -8.82 10.28 -7.48
CA ASP A 28 -9.27 11.28 -8.45
C ASP A 28 -10.42 10.75 -9.32
N GLU A 29 -10.33 9.49 -9.79
CA GLU A 29 -11.41 8.81 -10.50
C GLU A 29 -12.69 8.70 -9.66
N ALA A 30 -12.56 8.28 -8.40
CA ALA A 30 -13.69 8.16 -7.47
C ALA A 30 -14.35 9.52 -7.19
N CYS A 31 -13.58 10.60 -7.07
CA CYS A 31 -14.09 11.95 -6.91
C CYS A 31 -14.76 12.49 -8.19
N ALA A 32 -14.26 12.13 -9.37
CA ALA A 32 -14.81 12.55 -10.66
C ALA A 32 -16.13 11.86 -11.04
N ALA A 33 -16.42 10.69 -10.47
CA ALA A 33 -17.62 9.89 -10.75
C ALA A 33 -18.96 10.53 -10.31
N GLY A 34 -18.96 11.77 -9.80
CA GLY A 34 -20.14 12.62 -9.75
C GLY A 34 -21.25 12.20 -8.76
N GLY A 35 -21.00 11.23 -7.88
CA GLY A 35 -21.91 10.86 -6.79
C GLY A 35 -22.78 9.61 -7.01
N GLU A 36 -22.56 8.83 -8.07
CA GLU A 36 -23.15 7.48 -8.17
C GLU A 36 -22.39 6.49 -7.26
N GLY A 37 -22.54 6.65 -5.94
CA GLY A 37 -21.94 5.78 -4.93
C GLY A 37 -21.30 6.52 -3.75
N VAL A 38 -20.95 5.78 -2.70
CA VAL A 38 -20.22 6.27 -1.53
C VAL A 38 -18.81 5.71 -1.54
N ALA A 39 -17.80 6.57 -1.63
CA ALA A 39 -16.41 6.21 -1.41
C ALA A 39 -16.00 6.53 0.04
N ALA A 40 -15.22 5.64 0.65
CA ALA A 40 -14.64 5.86 1.97
C ALA A 40 -13.13 5.61 1.89
N ILE A 41 -12.37 6.36 2.69
CA ILE A 41 -10.92 6.18 2.86
C ILE A 41 -10.69 5.65 4.26
N MET A 42 -9.94 4.55 4.36
CA MET A 42 -9.43 4.03 5.62
C MET A 42 -7.92 4.23 5.65
N PHE A 43 -7.43 4.86 6.71
CA PHE A 43 -6.01 4.97 6.99
C PHE A 43 -5.65 3.96 8.08
N ILE A 44 -4.61 3.17 7.84
CA ILE A 44 -4.12 2.14 8.76
C ILE A 44 -2.65 2.45 9.04
N ASP A 45 -2.31 2.54 10.31
CA ASP A 45 -0.92 2.65 10.77
C ASP A 45 -0.57 1.44 11.65
N LEU A 46 0.70 1.02 11.60
CA LEU A 46 1.18 -0.10 12.41
C LEU A 46 1.77 0.43 13.72
N ASP A 47 0.97 0.37 14.79
CA ASP A 47 1.41 0.77 16.13
C ASP A 47 2.67 0.03 16.57
N GLY A 48 3.67 0.78 17.06
CA GLY A 48 4.91 0.21 17.57
C GLY A 48 5.86 -0.37 16.51
N PHE A 49 5.63 -0.14 15.21
CA PHE A 49 6.47 -0.68 14.14
C PHE A 49 7.95 -0.29 14.28
N LYS A 50 8.26 0.91 14.78
CA LYS A 50 9.64 1.32 15.09
C LYS A 50 10.31 0.39 16.12
N ALA A 51 9.60 -0.02 17.17
CA ALA A 51 10.16 -0.90 18.18
C ALA A 51 10.49 -2.29 17.62
N VAL A 52 9.70 -2.77 16.64
CA VAL A 52 10.03 -4.01 15.89
C VAL A 52 11.35 -3.85 15.14
N ASN A 53 11.52 -2.77 14.40
CA ASN A 53 12.78 -2.47 13.71
C ASN A 53 13.96 -2.35 14.67
N ASP A 54 13.78 -1.62 15.77
CA ASP A 54 14.84 -1.36 16.73
C ASP A 54 15.24 -2.63 17.51
N THR A 55 14.32 -3.59 17.70
CA THR A 55 14.55 -4.84 18.46
C THR A 55 15.01 -6.00 17.59
N TYR A 56 14.45 -6.14 16.39
CA TYR A 56 14.64 -7.32 15.53
C TYR A 56 15.32 -7.00 14.19
N GLY A 57 15.63 -5.72 13.95
CA GLY A 57 16.26 -5.24 12.71
C GLY A 57 15.25 -4.97 11.59
N HIS A 58 15.72 -4.21 10.60
CA HIS A 58 14.90 -3.77 9.46
C HIS A 58 14.36 -4.92 8.61
N GLN A 59 15.10 -6.01 8.45
CA GLN A 59 14.62 -7.16 7.69
C GLN A 59 13.36 -7.79 8.33
N CYS A 60 13.30 -7.85 9.67
CA CYS A 60 12.10 -8.31 10.36
C CYS A 60 10.94 -7.30 10.20
N GLY A 61 11.24 -6.01 10.20
CA GLY A 61 10.26 -4.97 9.86
C GLY A 61 9.68 -5.14 8.45
N ASP A 62 10.53 -5.43 7.47
CA ASP A 62 10.13 -5.70 6.09
C ASP A 62 9.19 -6.91 6.01
N GLU A 63 9.49 -8.00 6.73
CA GLU A 63 8.63 -9.18 6.83
C GLU A 63 7.25 -8.84 7.44
N VAL A 64 7.21 -7.97 8.45
CA VAL A 64 5.96 -7.49 9.05
C VAL A 64 5.15 -6.66 8.05
N LEU A 65 5.79 -5.80 7.26
CA LEU A 65 5.11 -5.02 6.21
C LEU A 65 4.53 -5.94 5.13
N VAL A 66 5.29 -6.93 4.68
CA VAL A 66 4.84 -7.92 3.68
C VAL A 66 3.64 -8.72 4.19
N GLU A 67 3.69 -9.22 5.42
CA GLU A 67 2.56 -9.99 5.98
C GLU A 67 1.35 -9.10 6.27
N THR A 68 1.55 -7.84 6.67
CA THR A 68 0.46 -6.87 6.82
C THR A 68 -0.24 -6.64 5.48
N ALA A 69 0.52 -6.37 4.42
CA ALA A 69 0.01 -6.20 3.07
C ALA A 69 -0.78 -7.44 2.61
N ARG A 70 -0.27 -8.63 2.90
CA ARG A 70 -0.95 -9.89 2.58
C ARG A 70 -2.29 -10.03 3.31
N ARG A 71 -2.39 -9.58 4.56
CA ARG A 71 -3.62 -9.67 5.36
C ARG A 71 -4.70 -8.70 4.90
N ILE A 72 -4.34 -7.47 4.52
CA ILE A 72 -5.30 -6.46 4.06
C ILE A 72 -5.76 -6.67 2.61
N SER A 73 -5.02 -7.49 1.84
CA SER A 73 -5.37 -7.82 0.44
C SER A 73 -6.30 -9.03 0.30
N ARG A 74 -6.69 -9.66 1.41
CA ARG A 74 -7.69 -10.73 1.44
C ARG A 74 -9.09 -10.15 1.52
#